data_AF-A0A1Z4IIL9-F1
#
_entry.id   AF-A0A1Z4IIL9-F1
#
_cell.length_a   1.000
_cell.length_b   1.000
_cell.length_c   1.000
_cell.angle_alpha   90.00
_cell.angle_beta   90.00
_cell.angle_gamma   90.00
#
_symmetry.space_group_name_H-M   'P 1'
#
loop_
_entity.id
_entity.type
_entity.pdbx_description
1 polymer ?
#
loop_
_entity_poly.entity_id
_entity_poly.type
_entity_poly.pdbx_seq_one_letter_code
_entity_poly.pdbx_strand_id
1 'polypeptide(L)' 'MSREKTEDTTIYKVVVNHEEQYSIWPAGRENALGWRDAGRSGLKAECLEYIKEVWTDMKPLSLRQKMEELSKQK' A
#
# COMPACT_ATOMS: atom_id res chain seq x y z
N MET A 1 -19.32 -16.57 5.88
CA MET A 1 -18.04 -17.12 6.37
C MET A 1 -17.08 -15.96 6.59
N SER A 2 -17.03 -15.47 7.84
CA SER A 2 -16.21 -14.34 8.26
C SER A 2 -14.76 -14.81 8.33
N ARG A 3 -13.85 -14.15 7.60
CA ARG A 3 -12.41 -14.43 7.67
C ARG A 3 -11.97 -14.31 9.12
N GLU A 4 -11.66 -15.45 9.75
CA GLU A 4 -10.93 -15.51 11.01
C GLU A 4 -9.67 -14.66 10.86
N LYS A 5 -9.61 -13.54 11.59
CA LYS A 5 -8.38 -12.79 11.77
C LYS A 5 -7.56 -13.62 12.75
N THR A 6 -6.92 -14.68 12.27
CA THR A 6 -5.84 -15.32 13.01
C THR A 6 -4.83 -14.21 13.34
N GLU A 7 -4.52 -14.05 14.62
CA GLU A 7 -3.46 -13.16 15.09
C GLU A 7 -2.13 -13.63 14.49
N ASP A 8 -1.87 -13.16 13.27
CA ASP A 8 -0.61 -13.29 12.57
C ASP A 8 0.42 -12.46 13.35
N THR A 9 1.13 -13.11 14.28
CA THR A 9 2.33 -12.56 14.96
C THR A 9 3.52 -12.40 14.01
N THR A 10 3.34 -12.79 12.75
CA THR A 10 4.29 -12.60 11.65
C THR A 10 4.53 -11.11 11.41
N ILE A 11 5.81 -10.73 11.33
CA ILE A 11 6.21 -9.38 10.96
C ILE A 11 6.08 -9.22 9.44
N TYR A 12 5.33 -8.21 9.03
CA TYR A 12 5.19 -7.76 7.66
C TYR A 12 5.91 -6.43 7.47
N LYS A 13 6.22 -6.12 6.23
CA LYS A 13 6.72 -4.84 5.78
C LYS A 13 5.84 -4.31 4.67
N VAL A 14 5.67 -3.00 4.65
CA VAL A 14 4.89 -2.32 3.63
C VAL A 14 5.78 -2.17 2.42
N VAL A 15 5.29 -2.63 1.29
CA VAL A 15 5.96 -2.53 0.00
C VAL A 15 5.12 -1.70 -0.95
N VAL A 16 5.81 -0.96 -1.82
CA VAL A 16 5.22 -0.12 -2.84
C VAL A 16 5.81 -0.47 -4.19
N ASN A 17 4.97 -0.54 -5.22
CA ASN A 17 5.41 -0.76 -6.60
C ASN A 17 5.61 0.58 -7.34
N HIS A 18 5.99 0.50 -8.61
CA HIS A 18 6.15 1.66 -9.49
C HIS A 18 4.84 2.38 -9.86
N GLU A 19 3.68 1.76 -9.57
CA GLU A 19 2.35 2.33 -9.78
C GLU A 19 1.78 2.94 -8.48
N GLU A 20 2.61 3.11 -7.44
CA GLU A 20 2.22 3.62 -6.11
C GLU A 20 1.14 2.75 -5.43
N GLN A 21 1.09 1.47 -5.76
CA GLN A 21 0.23 0.49 -5.08
C GLN A 21 0.94 -0.02 -3.83
N TYR A 22 0.26 0.09 -2.71
CA TYR A 22 0.75 -0.37 -1.42
C TYR A 22 0.27 -1.79 -1.13
N SER A 23 1.17 -2.64 -0.65
CA SER A 23 0.85 -4.00 -0.20
C SER A 23 1.70 -4.37 1.02
N ILE A 24 1.35 -5.47 1.68
CA ILE A 24 2.14 -6.04 2.77
C ILE A 24 2.91 -7.26 2.27
N TRP A 25 4.18 -7.36 2.65
CA TRP A 25 5.06 -8.47 2.33
C TRP A 25 5.69 -9.04 3.61
N PRO A 26 5.91 -10.36 3.74
CA PRO A 26 6.59 -10.91 4.91
C PRO A 26 7.99 -10.31 5.06
N ALA A 27 8.33 -9.79 6.24
CA ALA A 27 9.62 -9.11 6.45
C ALA A 27 10.83 -10.04 6.34
N GLY A 28 10.63 -11.34 6.58
CA GLY A 28 11.66 -12.37 6.41
C GLY A 28 11.89 -12.83 4.97
N ARG A 29 11.23 -12.23 3.97
CA ARG A 29 11.43 -12.55 2.55
C ARG A 29 11.93 -11.33 1.78
N GLU A 30 12.78 -11.59 0.79
CA GLU A 30 13.17 -10.59 -0.20
C GLU A 30 11.96 -10.12 -1.01
N ASN A 31 12.01 -8.88 -1.47
CA ASN A 31 10.94 -8.29 -2.26
C ASN A 31 10.94 -8.84 -3.69
N ALA A 32 9.76 -9.00 -4.26
CA ALA A 32 9.64 -9.31 -5.67
C ALA A 32 10.19 -8.17 -6.55
N LEU A 33 10.64 -8.51 -7.76
CA LEU A 33 11.09 -7.53 -8.75
C LEU A 33 10.04 -6.44 -8.98
N GLY A 34 10.46 -5.18 -8.88
CA GLY A 34 9.58 -4.02 -9.04
C GLY A 34 8.86 -3.55 -7.77
N TRP A 35 8.99 -4.28 -6.65
CA TRP A 35 8.51 -3.86 -5.34
C TRP A 35 9.66 -3.31 -4.49
N ARG A 36 9.36 -2.27 -3.72
CA ARG A 36 10.33 -1.56 -2.88
C ARG A 36 9.76 -1.42 -1.48
N ASP A 37 10.62 -1.39 -0.47
CA ASP A 37 10.16 -1.15 0.90
C ASP A 37 9.69 0.31 1.04
N ALA A 38 8.48 0.49 1.57
CA ALA A 38 7.90 1.81 1.82
C ALA A 38 8.38 2.42 3.16
N GLY A 39 9.30 1.75 3.87
CA GLY A 39 9.88 2.23 5.13
C GLY A 39 9.05 1.93 6.38
N ARG A 40 8.02 1.08 6.29
CA ARG A 40 7.23 0.60 7.43
C ARG A 40 7.28 -0.91 7.55
N SER A 41 7.43 -1.41 8.77
CA SER A 41 7.36 -2.83 9.10
C SER A 41 6.80 -3.03 10.51
N GLY A 42 6.00 -4.07 10.71
CA GLY A 42 5.34 -4.35 11.97
C GLY A 42 4.34 -5.49 11.81
N LEU A 43 3.34 -5.54 12.69
CA LEU A 43 2.27 -6.51 12.54
C LEU A 43 1.41 -6.20 11.32
N LYS A 44 0.68 -7.22 10.87
CA LYS A 44 -0.28 -7.09 9.76
C LYS A 44 -1.27 -5.93 9.96
N ALA A 45 -1.78 -5.78 11.19
CA ALA A 45 -2.72 -4.71 11.54
C ALA A 45 -2.08 -3.33 11.38
N GLU A 46 -0.90 -3.10 11.97
CA GLU A 46 -0.16 -1.84 11.89
C GLU A 46 0.20 -1.47 10.45
N CYS A 47 0.68 -2.45 9.67
CA CYS A 47 1.01 -2.24 8.27
C CYS A 47 -0.24 -1.85 7.46
N LEU A 48 -1.38 -2.51 7.70
CA LEU A 48 -2.64 -2.19 7.01
C LEU A 48 -3.22 -0.84 7.43
N GLU A 49 -3.08 -0.44 8.70
CA GLU A 49 -3.45 0.90 9.15
C GLU A 49 -2.60 1.97 8.48
N TYR A 50 -1.28 1.79 8.46
CA TYR A 50 -0.38 2.69 7.74
C TYR A 50 -0.74 2.78 6.25
N ILE A 51 -1.03 1.64 5.60
CA ILE A 51 -1.47 1.63 4.20
C ILE A 51 -2.76 2.44 4.04
N LYS A 52 -3.74 2.33 4.95
CA LYS A 52 -4.96 3.15 4.88
C LYS A 52 -4.69 4.64 5.07
N GLU A 53 -3.74 5.01 5.92
CA GLU A 53 -3.36 6.40 6.16
C GLU A 53 -2.58 7.02 4.99
N VAL A 54 -1.66 6.26 4.38
CA VAL A 54 -0.85 6.76 3.25
C VAL A 54 -1.58 6.63 1.92
N TRP A 55 -2.34 5.55 1.72
CA TRP A 55 -3.17 5.29 0.54
C TRP A 55 -4.57 5.91 0.71
N THR A 56 -4.59 7.16 1.13
CA THR A 56 -5.81 7.97 1.34
C THR A 56 -6.54 8.28 0.04
N ASP A 57 -5.84 8.22 -1.08
CA ASP A 57 -6.43 8.43 -2.39
C ASP A 57 -6.22 7.18 -3.26
N MET A 58 -7.25 6.34 -3.28
CA MET A 58 -7.31 5.14 -4.11
C MET A 58 -7.57 5.47 -5.59
N LYS A 59 -7.62 6.76 -6.00
CA LYS A 59 -7.69 7.09 -7.42
C LYS A 59 -6.31 6.80 -8.05
N PRO A 60 -6.25 5.96 -9.09
CA PRO A 60 -5.01 5.77 -9.82
C PRO A 60 -4.48 7.13 -10.31
N LEU A 61 -3.15 7.32 -10.34
CA LEU A 61 -2.53 8.59 -10.72
C LEU A 61 -3.05 9.14 -12.04
N SER A 62 -3.37 8.26 -12.98
CA SER A 62 -3.94 8.60 -14.29
C SER A 62 -5.30 9.30 -14.19
N LEU A 63 -6.11 9.01 -13.17
CA LEU A 63 -7.35 9.73 -12.90
C LEU A 63 -7.08 11.10 -12.25
N ARG A 64 -6.08 11.19 -11.36
CA ARG A 64 -5.68 12.45 -10.73
C ARG A 64 -5.14 13.45 -11.75
N GLN A 65 -4.25 13.02 -12.65
CA GLN A 65 -3.70 13.87 -13.72
C GLN A 65 -4.82 14.40 -14.63
N LYS A 66 -5.78 13.55 -14.99
CA LYS A 66 -6.90 13.92 -15.86
C LYS A 66 -7.84 14.93 -15.20
N MET A 67 -8.05 14.85 -13.89
CA MET A 67 -8.87 15.82 -13.15
C MET A 67 -8.14 17.15 -12.91
N GLU A 68 -6.81 17.14 -12.69
CA GLU A 68 -6.02 18.37 -12.59
C GLU A 68 -6.00 19.14 -13.92
N GLU A 69 -5.88 18.43 -15.04
CA GLU A 69 -5.93 19.02 -16.39
C GLU A 69 -7.30 19.62 -16.72
N LEU A 70 -8.39 18.95 -16.34
CA LEU A 70 -9.76 19.47 -16.47
C LEU A 70 -10.02 20.71 -15.60
N SER A 71 -9.37 20.81 -14.43
CA SER A 71 -9.51 21.97 -13.54
C SER A 71 -8.76 23.21 -14.04
N LYS A 72 -7.69 23.04 -14.84
CA LYS A 72 -6.90 24.15 -15.41
C LYS A 72 -7.48 24.70 -16.71
N GLN A 73 -8.44 24.01 -17.32
CA GLN A 73 -9.11 24.42 -18.56
C GLN A 73 -10.41 25.22 -18.34
N LYS A 74 -10.71 25.61 -17.10
CA LYS A 74 -11.92 26.38 -16.75
C LYS A 74 -11.59 27.82 -16.37
#